data_AF-A0A3C1XA21-F1
#
_entry.id   AF-A0A3C1XA21-F1
#
_cell.length_a   1.000
_cell.length_b   1.000
_cell.length_c   1.000
_cell.angle_alpha   90.00
_cell.angle_beta   90.00
_cell.angle_gamma   90.00
#
_symmetry.space_group_name_H-M   'P 1'
#
loop_
_entity.id
_entity.type
_entity.pdbx_description
1 polymer ?
#
loop_
_entity_poly.entity_id
_entity_poly.type
_entity_poly.pdbx_seq_one_letter_code
_entity_poly.pdbx_strand_id
1 'polypeptide(L)'
;MEIKQKSIILGLGFACGIIVMLLIAFVLMGGNKDNPRGAVTQQIIEDNKKEISSLKEELANAEKTLKQSQDGKTQQQLIDLQPTAYSLFKIYYNYNQSQTTNEERQKEVATLVASEVAQKLFPLSADKSSSDYGMIQSHLNSLQVYAQPQTGTSITAFVDCDYTASAGDLKSNVPHYIFQVTYDTKGKKITGMTELGKVGK
;
A
#
# COMPACT_ATOMS: atom_id res chain seq x y z
N MET A 1 -7.19 -13.49 -20.73
CA MET A 1 -6.86 -12.06 -20.61
C MET A 1 -7.61 -11.32 -21.70
N GLU A 2 -8.67 -10.62 -21.31
CA GLU A 2 -9.71 -10.13 -22.21
C GLU A 2 -9.25 -8.96 -23.09
N ILE A 3 -9.79 -8.91 -24.30
CA ILE A 3 -9.51 -7.94 -25.37
C ILE A 3 -9.58 -6.48 -24.89
N LYS A 4 -10.34 -6.21 -23.82
CA LYS A 4 -10.50 -4.88 -23.21
C LYS A 4 -9.23 -4.28 -22.58
N GLN A 5 -8.31 -5.11 -22.05
CA GLN A 5 -7.05 -4.61 -21.46
C GLN A 5 -6.02 -4.15 -22.51
N LYS A 6 -6.08 -4.71 -23.74
CA LYS A 6 -5.15 -4.33 -24.83
C LYS A 6 -5.48 -2.95 -25.42
N SER A 7 -6.75 -2.53 -25.36
CA SER A 7 -7.20 -1.24 -25.89
C SER A 7 -6.80 -0.04 -25.03
N ILE A 8 -6.71 -0.21 -23.70
CA ILE A 8 -6.37 0.87 -22.77
C ILE A 8 -4.87 1.22 -22.85
N ILE A 9 -4.01 0.22 -23.02
CA ILE A 9 -2.56 0.40 -23.19
C ILE A 9 -2.24 1.07 -24.53
N LEU A 10 -2.99 0.75 -25.59
CA LEU A 10 -2.82 1.39 -26.90
C LEU A 10 -3.26 2.87 -26.90
N GLY A 11 -4.31 3.21 -26.14
CA GLY A 11 -4.82 4.58 -26.03
C GLY A 11 -3.89 5.52 -25.27
N LEU A 12 -3.27 5.05 -24.17
CA LEU A 12 -2.32 5.84 -23.38
C LEU A 12 -1.00 6.11 -24.12
N GLY A 13 -0.51 5.14 -24.90
CA GLY A 13 0.69 5.32 -25.72
C GLY A 13 0.51 6.39 -26.81
N PHE A 14 -0.67 6.45 -27.42
CA PHE A 14 -0.98 7.44 -28.46
C PHE A 14 -1.11 8.87 -27.90
N ALA A 15 -1.72 9.01 -26.70
CA ALA A 15 -1.83 10.30 -26.03
C ALA A 15 -0.46 10.88 -25.63
N CYS A 16 0.44 10.05 -25.10
CA CYS A 16 1.81 10.49 -24.79
C CYS A 16 2.61 10.86 -26.05
N GLY A 17 2.44 10.12 -27.16
CA GLY A 17 3.13 10.42 -28.42
C GLY A 17 2.74 11.78 -29.01
N ILE A 18 1.46 12.16 -28.93
CA ILE A 18 0.96 13.45 -29.42
C ILE A 18 1.51 14.62 -28.59
N ILE A 19 1.60 14.46 -27.27
CA ILE A 19 2.13 15.50 -26.37
C ILE A 19 3.62 15.78 -26.67
N VAL A 20 4.40 14.74 -26.96
CA VAL A 20 5.82 14.88 -27.34
C VAL A 20 5.98 15.56 -28.70
N MET A 21 5.14 15.22 -29.69
CA MET A 21 5.16 15.89 -31.01
C MET A 21 4.80 17.37 -30.93
N LEU A 22 3.80 17.74 -30.12
CA LEU A 22 3.40 19.14 -29.93
C LEU A 22 4.49 19.97 -29.24
N LEU A 23 5.20 19.40 -28.27
CA LEU A 23 6.35 20.04 -27.62
C LEU A 23 7.49 20.29 -28.60
N ILE A 24 7.78 19.33 -29.49
CA ILE A 24 8.83 19.49 -30.51
C ILE A 24 8.45 20.58 -31.54
N ALA A 25 7.19 20.62 -31.97
CA ALA A 25 6.70 21.65 -32.89
C ALA A 25 6.75 23.06 -32.28
N PHE A 26 6.43 23.18 -30.99
CA PHE A 26 6.47 24.45 -30.26
C PHE A 26 7.90 25.01 -30.13
N VAL A 27 8.89 24.13 -29.98
CA VAL A 27 10.32 24.51 -29.94
C VAL A 27 10.83 24.97 -31.31
N LEU A 28 10.34 24.39 -32.41
CA LEU A 28 10.80 24.71 -33.76
C LEU A 28 10.16 25.97 -34.37
N MET A 29 8.92 26.31 -34.00
CA MET A 29 8.24 27.52 -34.51
C MET A 29 8.60 28.83 -33.79
N GLY A 30 9.28 28.77 -32.65
CA GLY A 30 9.67 29.96 -31.86
C GLY A 30 10.96 30.67 -32.31
N GLY A 31 11.60 30.22 -33.38
CA GLY A 31 12.91 30.70 -33.81
C GLY A 31 12.87 31.89 -34.76
N ASN A 32 12.63 33.10 -34.25
CA ASN A 32 13.18 34.31 -34.88
C ASN A 32 13.35 35.46 -33.88
N LYS A 33 14.52 36.09 -33.96
CA LYS A 33 15.03 37.30 -33.29
C LYS A 33 15.91 37.11 -32.05
N ASP A 34 17.17 37.45 -32.29
CA ASP A 34 18.24 37.91 -31.41
C ASP A 34 17.75 38.39 -30.04
N ASN A 35 18.14 37.68 -28.98
CA ASN A 35 17.94 38.11 -27.60
C ASN A 35 18.85 37.28 -26.67
N PRO A 36 19.17 37.72 -25.43
CA PRO A 36 20.08 37.07 -24.47
C PRO A 36 19.55 35.73 -23.92
N ARG A 37 18.59 35.12 -24.63
CA ARG A 37 17.96 33.83 -24.36
C ARG A 37 18.93 32.65 -24.52
N GLY A 38 20.03 32.77 -25.27
CA GLY A 38 20.96 31.64 -25.52
C GLY A 38 21.47 30.95 -24.24
N ALA A 39 21.87 31.72 -23.22
CA ALA A 39 22.36 31.18 -21.96
C ALA A 39 21.24 30.58 -21.08
N VAL A 40 20.07 31.24 -21.04
CA VAL A 40 18.90 30.75 -20.30
C VAL A 40 18.34 29.47 -20.94
N THR A 41 18.31 29.40 -22.28
CA THR A 41 17.88 28.20 -23.02
C THR A 41 18.89 27.06 -22.86
N GLN A 42 20.19 27.32 -22.82
CA GLN A 42 21.21 26.30 -22.53
C GLN A 42 21.10 25.74 -21.12
N GLN A 43 20.82 26.59 -20.13
CA GLN A 43 20.64 26.17 -18.75
C GLN A 43 19.37 25.31 -18.58
N ILE A 44 18.26 25.69 -19.21
CA ILE A 44 17.03 24.89 -19.24
C ILE A 44 17.28 23.53 -19.94
N ILE A 45 18.10 23.48 -20.99
CA ILE A 45 18.45 22.23 -21.68
C ILE A 45 19.31 21.31 -20.78
N GLU A 46 20.27 21.87 -20.04
CA GLU A 46 21.09 21.13 -19.07
C GLU A 46 20.25 20.58 -17.91
N ASP A 47 19.35 21.41 -17.35
CA ASP A 47 18.46 21.02 -16.26
C ASP A 47 17.50 19.91 -16.71
N ASN A 48 16.90 20.05 -17.90
CA ASN A 48 16.04 19.01 -18.48
C ASN A 48 16.82 17.71 -18.78
N LYS A 49 18.10 17.79 -19.18
CA LYS A 49 18.94 16.59 -19.38
C LYS A 49 19.25 15.86 -18.08
N LYS A 50 19.46 16.60 -16.99
CA LYS A 50 19.62 16.03 -15.63
C LYS A 50 18.32 15.36 -15.19
N GLU A 51 17.19 16.03 -15.35
CA GLU A 51 15.89 15.50 -14.97
C GLU A 51 15.54 14.24 -15.80
N ILE A 52 15.78 14.25 -17.11
CA ILE A 52 15.61 13.06 -17.97
C ILE A 52 16.54 11.92 -17.54
N SER A 53 17.77 12.21 -17.13
CA SER A 53 18.69 11.19 -16.63
C SER A 53 18.21 10.59 -15.30
N SER A 54 17.74 11.42 -14.38
CA SER A 54 17.14 10.99 -13.11
C SER A 54 15.91 10.10 -13.36
N LEU A 55 15.00 10.54 -14.24
CA LEU A 55 13.80 9.78 -14.59
C LEU A 55 14.13 8.45 -15.27
N LYS A 56 15.21 8.38 -16.06
CA LYS A 56 15.68 7.12 -16.65
C LYS A 56 16.22 6.15 -15.60
N GLU A 57 16.94 6.65 -14.60
CA GLU A 57 17.40 5.82 -13.48
C GLU A 57 16.23 5.32 -12.63
N GLU A 58 15.26 6.18 -12.35
CA GLU A 58 14.03 5.80 -11.64
C GLU A 58 13.24 4.74 -12.41
N LEU A 59 13.09 4.90 -13.73
CA LEU A 59 12.43 3.92 -14.59
C LEU A 59 13.18 2.59 -14.61
N ALA A 60 14.51 2.61 -14.75
CA ALA A 60 15.32 1.40 -14.74
C ALA A 60 15.24 0.67 -13.40
N ASN A 61 15.20 1.41 -12.29
CA ASN A 61 15.00 0.84 -10.96
C ASN A 61 13.60 0.23 -10.82
N ALA A 62 12.55 0.93 -11.26
CA ALA A 62 11.19 0.43 -11.24
C ALA A 62 11.01 -0.84 -12.10
N GLU A 63 11.60 -0.88 -13.30
CA GLU A 63 11.60 -2.05 -14.18
C GLU A 63 12.37 -3.23 -13.57
N LYS A 64 13.49 -2.95 -12.89
CA LYS A 64 14.25 -3.97 -12.17
C LYS A 64 13.44 -4.53 -11.00
N THR A 65 12.79 -3.69 -10.21
CA THR A 65 11.87 -4.09 -9.13
C THR A 65 10.71 -4.92 -9.67
N LEU A 66 10.14 -4.53 -10.82
CA LEU A 66 9.06 -5.27 -11.46
C LEU A 66 9.53 -6.65 -11.94
N LYS A 67 10.67 -6.75 -12.63
CA LYS A 67 11.23 -8.05 -13.04
C LYS A 67 11.58 -8.94 -11.85
N GLN A 68 12.14 -8.37 -10.79
CA GLN A 68 12.42 -9.09 -9.55
C GLN A 68 11.15 -9.58 -8.84
N SER A 69 10.02 -8.88 -9.01
CA SER A 69 8.72 -9.31 -8.49
C SER A 69 8.05 -10.43 -9.32
N GLN A 70 8.47 -10.60 -10.58
CA GLN A 70 7.94 -11.62 -11.51
C GLN A 70 8.73 -12.93 -11.49
N ASP A 71 10.01 -12.89 -11.12
CA ASP A 71 10.76 -14.10 -10.77
C ASP A 71 10.25 -14.61 -9.41
N GLY A 72 9.75 -15.84 -9.32
CA GLY A 72 8.94 -16.40 -8.21
C GLY A 72 9.49 -16.36 -6.76
N LYS A 73 10.57 -15.63 -6.48
CA LYS A 73 11.06 -15.33 -5.13
C LYS A 73 10.07 -14.50 -4.29
N THR A 74 9.27 -13.63 -4.90
CA THR A 74 8.23 -12.85 -4.18
C THR A 74 7.07 -13.75 -3.72
N GLN A 75 6.74 -14.81 -4.47
CA GLN A 75 5.77 -15.82 -4.02
C GLN A 75 6.28 -16.64 -2.83
N GLN A 76 7.59 -16.92 -2.75
CA GLN A 76 8.19 -17.63 -1.61
C GLN A 76 8.19 -16.78 -0.32
N GLN A 77 8.34 -15.46 -0.46
CA GLN A 77 8.36 -14.49 0.65
C GLN A 77 6.98 -14.28 1.31
N LEU A 78 5.90 -14.63 0.60
CA LEU A 78 4.52 -14.52 1.08
C LEU A 78 4.06 -15.73 1.89
N ILE A 79 4.76 -16.86 1.84
CA ILE A 79 4.30 -18.14 2.40
C ILE A 79 3.96 -18.03 3.90
N ASP A 80 4.80 -17.35 4.68
CA ASP A 80 4.56 -17.19 6.12
C ASP A 80 3.89 -15.85 6.46
N LEU A 81 4.17 -14.79 5.69
CA LEU A 81 3.60 -13.46 5.93
C LEU A 81 2.09 -13.45 5.72
N GLN A 82 1.61 -13.98 4.60
CA GLN A 82 0.19 -13.96 4.26
C GLN A 82 -0.67 -14.64 5.34
N PRO A 83 -0.43 -15.89 5.76
CA PRO A 83 -1.23 -16.52 6.81
C PRO A 83 -1.11 -15.80 8.16
N THR A 84 0.06 -15.23 8.49
CA THR A 84 0.25 -14.44 9.71
C THR A 84 -0.61 -13.18 9.69
N ALA A 85 -0.61 -12.45 8.57
CA ALA A 85 -1.44 -11.26 8.37
C ALA A 85 -2.94 -11.61 8.40
N TYR A 86 -3.38 -12.67 7.70
CA TYR A 86 -4.77 -13.13 7.77
C TYR A 86 -5.20 -13.44 9.20
N SER A 87 -4.36 -14.14 9.96
CA SER A 87 -4.67 -14.52 11.35
C SER A 87 -4.77 -13.29 12.25
N LEU A 88 -3.80 -12.37 12.16
CA LEU A 88 -3.83 -11.12 12.91
C LEU A 88 -5.07 -10.29 12.60
N PHE A 89 -5.37 -10.05 11.32
CA PHE A 89 -6.49 -9.20 10.91
C PHE A 89 -7.84 -9.85 11.21
N LYS A 90 -7.93 -11.18 11.16
CA LYS A 90 -9.11 -11.89 11.61
C LYS A 90 -9.34 -11.67 13.11
N ILE A 91 -8.30 -11.76 13.94
CA ILE A 91 -8.42 -11.47 15.38
C ILE A 91 -8.75 -9.99 15.60
N TYR A 92 -8.18 -9.09 14.80
CA TYR A 92 -8.39 -7.64 14.90
C TYR A 92 -9.80 -7.19 14.50
N TYR A 93 -10.40 -7.78 13.47
CA TYR A 93 -11.70 -7.37 12.94
C TYR A 93 -12.86 -8.32 13.21
N ASN A 94 -12.63 -9.57 13.62
CA ASN A 94 -13.70 -10.46 14.11
C ASN A 94 -13.82 -10.31 15.62
N TYR A 95 -14.38 -9.19 16.05
CA TYR A 95 -14.54 -8.86 17.46
C TYR A 95 -16.01 -8.87 17.86
N ASN A 96 -16.29 -9.45 19.02
CA ASN A 96 -17.56 -9.34 19.69
C ASN A 96 -17.32 -9.03 21.17
N GLN A 97 -17.71 -7.83 21.58
CA GLN A 97 -17.48 -7.33 22.94
C GLN A 97 -18.11 -8.20 24.03
N SER A 98 -19.15 -9.00 23.72
CA SER A 98 -19.76 -9.90 24.70
C SER A 98 -19.01 -11.22 24.88
N GLN A 99 -18.08 -11.53 23.99
CA GLN A 99 -17.48 -12.87 23.88
C GLN A 99 -15.98 -12.90 24.10
N THR A 100 -15.28 -11.78 23.88
CA THR A 100 -13.83 -11.75 23.99
C THR A 100 -13.32 -10.43 24.52
N THR A 101 -12.22 -10.51 25.27
CA THR A 101 -11.47 -9.38 25.83
C THR A 101 -10.20 -9.11 25.02
N ASN A 102 -9.69 -7.90 25.10
CA ASN A 102 -8.38 -7.54 24.58
C ASN A 102 -7.26 -8.32 25.27
N GLU A 103 -7.40 -8.71 26.55
CA GLU A 103 -6.46 -9.64 27.19
C GLU A 103 -6.39 -10.99 26.45
N GLU A 104 -7.53 -11.58 26.11
CA GLU A 104 -7.57 -12.84 25.33
C GLU A 104 -7.00 -12.65 23.93
N ARG A 105 -7.35 -11.55 23.26
CA ARG A 105 -6.84 -11.24 21.92
C ARG A 105 -5.32 -11.02 21.93
N GLN A 106 -4.77 -10.36 22.95
CA GLN A 106 -3.31 -10.25 23.14
C GLN A 106 -2.64 -11.61 23.26
N LYS A 107 -3.24 -12.55 24.02
CA LYS A 107 -2.74 -13.92 24.14
C LYS A 107 -2.78 -14.66 22.81
N GLU A 108 -3.86 -14.50 22.05
CA GLU A 108 -4.04 -15.15 20.75
C GLU A 108 -3.03 -14.65 19.70
N VAL A 109 -2.73 -13.35 19.68
CA VAL A 109 -1.76 -12.78 18.72
C VAL A 109 -0.30 -12.88 19.14
N ALA A 110 0.01 -13.34 20.36
CA ALA A 110 1.36 -13.30 20.92
C ALA A 110 2.42 -14.04 20.08
N THR A 111 2.01 -15.06 19.32
CA THR A 111 2.86 -15.80 18.39
C THR A 111 2.99 -15.11 17.02
N LEU A 112 2.05 -14.24 16.66
CA LEU A 112 1.93 -13.60 15.35
C LEU A 112 2.62 -12.24 15.29
N VAL A 113 2.66 -11.52 16.42
CA VAL A 113 3.14 -10.13 16.47
C VAL A 113 4.14 -9.91 17.60
N ALA A 114 4.92 -8.83 17.48
CA ALA A 114 5.75 -8.33 18.58
C ALA A 114 4.87 -7.76 19.71
N SER A 115 5.39 -7.80 20.95
CA SER A 115 4.61 -7.46 22.14
C SER A 115 4.06 -6.03 22.09
N GLU A 116 4.89 -5.09 21.64
CA GLU A 116 4.55 -3.68 21.45
C GLU A 116 3.43 -3.48 20.43
N VAL A 117 3.38 -4.31 19.38
CA VAL A 117 2.30 -4.28 18.38
C VAL A 117 1.01 -4.81 18.98
N ALA A 118 1.06 -5.94 19.72
CA ALA A 118 -0.11 -6.49 20.40
C ALA A 118 -0.72 -5.48 21.38
N GLN A 119 0.11 -4.82 22.19
CA GLN A 119 -0.35 -3.83 23.16
C GLN A 119 -0.99 -2.61 22.50
N LYS A 120 -0.44 -2.15 21.37
CA LYS A 120 -0.99 -1.01 20.62
C LYS A 120 -2.34 -1.36 19.96
N LEU A 121 -2.47 -2.56 19.41
CA LEU A 121 -3.69 -3.00 18.71
C LEU A 121 -4.82 -3.37 19.68
N PHE A 122 -4.48 -3.94 20.84
CA PHE A 122 -5.44 -4.48 21.81
C PHE A 122 -5.20 -3.85 23.20
N PRO A 123 -5.43 -2.55 23.39
CA PRO A 123 -5.16 -1.90 24.67
C PRO A 123 -6.05 -2.48 25.78
N LEU A 124 -5.44 -2.93 26.88
CA LEU A 124 -6.17 -3.52 28.03
C LEU A 124 -7.09 -2.51 28.74
N SER A 125 -6.83 -1.21 28.56
CA SER A 125 -7.71 -0.15 29.08
C SER A 125 -9.10 -0.19 28.45
N ALA A 126 -9.25 -0.71 27.23
CA ALA A 126 -10.51 -0.80 26.52
C ALA A 126 -11.41 -1.96 26.98
N ASP A 127 -10.90 -2.94 27.76
CA ASP A 127 -11.74 -4.02 28.30
C ASP A 127 -12.73 -3.55 29.35
N LYS A 128 -12.49 -2.37 29.94
CA LYS A 128 -13.34 -1.79 30.98
C LYS A 128 -14.30 -0.72 30.44
N SER A 129 -14.24 -0.40 29.15
CA SER A 129 -15.12 0.59 28.55
C SER A 129 -16.44 -0.04 28.10
N SER A 130 -17.54 0.44 28.66
CA SER A 130 -18.87 0.24 28.10
C SER A 130 -19.11 1.23 26.97
N SER A 131 -19.71 0.78 25.87
CA SER A 131 -20.14 1.64 24.78
C SER A 131 -21.55 2.17 25.07
N ASP A 132 -21.73 3.48 24.95
CA ASP A 132 -23.06 4.13 25.05
C ASP A 132 -24.00 3.71 23.90
N TYR A 133 -23.44 3.15 22.83
CA TYR A 133 -24.15 2.71 21.63
C TYR A 133 -24.51 1.22 21.66
N GLY A 134 -24.39 0.57 22.81
CA GLY A 134 -24.59 -0.88 22.96
C GLY A 134 -23.38 -1.69 22.51
N MET A 135 -23.59 -3.01 22.38
CA MET A 135 -22.49 -3.96 22.13
C MET A 135 -21.84 -3.74 20.78
N ILE A 136 -20.51 -3.66 20.79
CA ILE A 136 -19.70 -3.54 19.57
C ILE A 136 -19.43 -4.93 18.99
N GLN A 137 -19.69 -5.06 17.69
CA GLN A 137 -19.35 -6.25 16.90
C GLN A 137 -18.69 -5.83 15.59
N SER A 138 -17.77 -6.65 15.11
CA SER A 138 -17.16 -6.47 13.79
C SER A 138 -16.84 -7.81 13.13
N HIS A 139 -16.74 -7.78 11.81
CA HIS A 139 -16.41 -8.94 10.99
C HIS A 139 -15.54 -8.52 9.80
N LEU A 140 -14.39 -9.16 9.63
CA LEU A 140 -13.54 -9.05 8.45
C LEU A 140 -14.26 -9.65 7.23
N ASN A 141 -14.44 -8.87 6.18
CA ASN A 141 -15.13 -9.33 4.97
C ASN A 141 -14.12 -9.87 3.94
N SER A 142 -13.07 -9.11 3.66
CA SER A 142 -11.99 -9.48 2.74
C SER A 142 -10.65 -8.91 3.17
N LEU A 143 -9.59 -9.55 2.69
CA LEU A 143 -8.23 -9.14 2.95
C LEU A 143 -7.34 -9.57 1.78
N GLN A 144 -6.44 -8.69 1.35
CA GLN A 144 -5.39 -8.94 0.38
C GLN A 144 -4.06 -8.43 0.91
N VAL A 145 -2.97 -9.15 0.62
CA VAL A 145 -1.62 -8.82 1.10
C VAL A 145 -0.70 -8.61 -0.10
N TYR A 146 -0.08 -7.43 -0.16
CA TYR A 146 0.88 -7.05 -1.19
C TYR A 146 2.24 -6.82 -0.55
N ALA A 147 3.15 -7.78 -0.70
CA ALA A 147 4.50 -7.69 -0.15
C ALA A 147 5.44 -6.95 -1.11
N GLN A 148 6.23 -6.03 -0.56
CA GLN A 148 7.42 -5.52 -1.24
C GLN A 148 8.52 -6.60 -1.26
N PRO A 149 9.49 -6.50 -2.19
CA PRO A 149 10.67 -7.36 -2.17
C PRO A 149 11.38 -7.31 -0.80
N GLN A 150 11.68 -8.48 -0.24
CA GLN A 150 12.39 -8.58 1.03
C GLN A 150 13.71 -7.82 1.00
N THR A 151 13.96 -7.03 2.05
CA THR A 151 15.22 -6.32 2.27
C THR A 151 15.84 -6.81 3.58
N GLY A 152 16.94 -7.56 3.48
CA GLY A 152 17.56 -8.18 4.65
C GLY A 152 16.63 -9.20 5.33
N THR A 153 16.37 -9.06 6.63
CA THR A 153 15.46 -9.93 7.39
C THR A 153 14.06 -9.35 7.56
N SER A 154 13.72 -8.29 6.81
CA SER A 154 12.45 -7.61 6.92
C SER A 154 11.70 -7.58 5.59
N ILE A 155 10.40 -7.79 5.67
CA ILE A 155 9.45 -7.60 4.57
C ILE A 155 8.49 -6.49 4.97
N THR A 156 8.35 -5.48 4.12
CA THR A 156 7.25 -4.50 4.22
C THR A 156 6.14 -4.94 3.30
N ALA A 157 4.89 -4.90 3.78
CA ALA A 157 3.73 -5.25 2.98
C ALA A 157 2.58 -4.28 3.23
N PHE A 158 1.71 -4.17 2.23
CA PHE A 158 0.43 -3.49 2.34
C PHE A 158 -0.68 -4.52 2.49
N VAL A 159 -1.54 -4.29 3.47
CA VAL A 159 -2.75 -5.07 3.68
C VAL A 159 -3.92 -4.20 3.32
N ASP A 160 -4.64 -4.63 2.30
CA ASP A 160 -5.91 -4.08 1.87
C ASP A 160 -7.00 -4.94 2.50
N CYS A 161 -7.92 -4.33 3.26
CA CYS A 161 -9.02 -5.05 3.87
C CYS A 161 -10.28 -4.21 4.03
N ASP A 162 -11.40 -4.91 4.12
CA ASP A 162 -12.68 -4.34 4.47
C ASP A 162 -13.36 -5.15 5.58
N TYR A 163 -14.16 -4.47 6.39
CA TYR A 163 -14.88 -5.10 7.48
C TYR A 163 -16.29 -4.54 7.63
N THR A 164 -17.15 -5.25 8.32
CA THR A 164 -18.45 -4.74 8.76
C THR A 164 -18.36 -4.50 10.26
N ALA A 165 -18.94 -3.40 10.76
CA ALA A 165 -19.05 -3.17 12.19
C ALA A 165 -20.45 -2.70 12.58
N SER A 166 -20.85 -3.04 13.80
CA SER A 166 -22.11 -2.60 14.39
C SER A 166 -21.91 -2.22 15.85
N ALA A 167 -22.68 -1.25 16.30
CA ALA A 167 -22.84 -0.89 17.70
C ALA A 167 -24.34 -0.87 18.02
N GLY A 168 -24.82 -1.86 18.77
CA GLY A 168 -26.26 -2.09 18.94
C GLY A 168 -26.95 -2.30 17.59
N ASP A 169 -27.99 -1.51 17.31
CA ASP A 169 -28.74 -1.57 16.05
C ASP A 169 -28.09 -0.77 14.91
N LEU A 170 -27.05 0.03 15.20
CA LEU A 170 -26.35 0.82 14.19
C LEU A 170 -25.38 -0.08 13.43
N LYS A 171 -25.55 -0.16 12.12
CA LYS A 171 -24.61 -0.83 11.21
C LYS A 171 -23.80 0.20 10.44
N SER A 172 -22.48 0.06 10.45
CA SER A 172 -21.59 0.85 9.61
C SER A 172 -21.66 0.38 8.17
N ASN A 173 -21.49 1.32 7.23
CA ASN A 173 -21.07 0.99 5.87
C ASN A 173 -19.75 0.23 5.93
N VAL A 174 -19.54 -0.73 5.04
CA VAL A 174 -18.32 -1.54 4.93
C VAL A 174 -17.14 -0.61 4.62
N PRO A 175 -16.33 -0.20 5.60
CA PRO A 175 -15.23 0.70 5.34
C PRO A 175 -14.03 -0.14 4.89
N HIS A 176 -13.35 0.37 3.88
CA HIS A 176 -12.19 -0.27 3.30
C HIS A 176 -10.94 0.51 3.73
N TYR A 177 -9.92 -0.20 4.21
CA TYR A 177 -8.71 0.37 4.80
C TYR A 177 -7.46 -0.26 4.20
N ILE A 178 -6.40 0.54 4.15
CA ILE A 178 -5.06 0.07 3.84
C ILE A 178 -4.18 0.21 5.07
N PHE A 179 -3.42 -0.84 5.36
CA PHE A 179 -2.41 -0.89 6.39
C PHE A 179 -1.04 -1.15 5.80
N GLN A 180 -0.01 -0.55 6.37
CA GLN A 180 1.36 -0.98 6.20
C GLN A 180 1.74 -1.90 7.36
N VAL A 181 2.30 -3.06 7.03
CA VAL A 181 2.83 -4.02 7.99
C VAL A 181 4.31 -4.28 7.71
N THR A 182 5.07 -4.41 8.79
CA THR A 182 6.47 -4.82 8.78
C THR A 182 6.58 -6.20 9.40
N TYR A 183 7.22 -7.13 8.71
CA TYR A 183 7.35 -8.52 9.10
C TYR A 183 8.82 -8.90 9.23
N ASP A 184 9.21 -9.46 10.37
CA ASP A 184 10.52 -10.06 10.59
C ASP A 184 10.49 -11.51 10.11
N THR A 185 11.26 -11.81 9.07
CA THR A 185 11.32 -13.15 8.48
C THR A 185 12.02 -14.16 9.38
N LYS A 186 12.89 -13.71 10.30
CA LYS A 186 13.62 -14.59 11.21
C LYS A 186 12.76 -14.96 12.42
N GLY A 187 12.16 -13.95 13.06
CA GLY A 187 11.24 -14.13 14.18
C GLY A 187 9.85 -14.63 13.76
N LYS A 188 9.53 -14.59 12.47
CA LYS A 188 8.23 -14.93 11.89
C LYS A 188 7.07 -14.16 12.53
N LYS A 189 7.28 -12.86 12.75
CA LYS A 189 6.34 -11.99 13.46
C LYS A 189 6.16 -10.66 12.76
N ILE A 190 4.96 -10.10 12.88
CA ILE A 190 4.69 -8.71 12.52
C ILE A 190 5.24 -7.81 13.63
N THR A 191 6.18 -6.94 13.28
CA THR A 191 6.87 -6.01 14.19
C THR A 191 6.41 -4.57 14.04
N GLY A 192 5.62 -4.28 13.00
CA GLY A 192 4.99 -2.97 12.81
C GLY A 192 3.66 -3.08 12.09
N MET A 193 2.70 -2.27 12.51
CA MET A 193 1.41 -2.12 11.84
C MET A 193 0.96 -0.65 11.94
N THR A 194 0.66 -0.04 10.79
CA THR A 194 0.23 1.35 10.68
C THR A 194 -0.93 1.44 9.72
N GLU A 195 -2.05 2.00 10.16
CA GLU A 195 -3.15 2.36 9.27
C GLU A 195 -2.70 3.52 8.36
N LEU A 196 -2.80 3.34 7.05
CA LEU A 196 -2.51 4.38 6.06
C LEU A 196 -3.74 5.20 5.69
N GLY A 197 -4.93 4.65 5.92
CA GLY A 197 -6.19 5.36 5.84
C GLY A 197 -7.32 4.54 5.21
N LYS A 198 -8.49 5.16 5.17
CA LYS A 198 -9.69 4.65 4.52
C LYS A 198 -9.67 4.96 3.03
N VAL A 199 -9.93 3.95 2.19
CA VAL A 199 -10.03 4.11 0.73
C VAL A 199 -11.48 3.88 0.30
N GLY A 200 -12.06 4.81 -0.44
CA GLY A 200 -13.44 4.73 -0.92
C GLY A 200 -14.48 5.45 -0.04
N LYS A 201 -15.59 5.86 -0.67
CA LYS A 201 -16.76 6.51 -0.08
C LYS A 201 -17.94 5.54 -0.05
#